data_AF-A0A1V1PIT9-F1
#
_entry.id   AF-A0A1V1PIT9-F1
#
_cell.length_a   1.000
_cell.length_b   1.000
_cell.length_c   1.000
_cell.angle_alpha   90.00
_cell.angle_beta   90.00
_cell.angle_gamma   90.00
#
_symmetry.space_group_name_H-M   'P 1'
#
loop_
_entity.id
_entity.type
_entity.pdbx_description
1 polymer ?
#
loop_
_entity_poly.entity_id
_entity_poly.type
_entity_poly.pdbx_seq_one_letter_code
_entity_poly.pdbx_strand_id
1 'polypeptide(L)'
;MDAVLSVNGIVKSADPTIRFELNEWAAVFIIFYCLDDYDLKFYYRSQVYEQCWIHLCRSGVRPAVQRQELYLYNGLEERSIEDARRPITLLNEIDLFMYLTEDMKEELSQRMHLHHFMANDIVFKQGDEGDSLFIIREGVVGVWIKMESGDAIEVARLGAGSFFGEMALLTGEPRTASIITKTETFMYEITKTDFAPIIESSPKTAQKLSHELTQRNLNSEFLEDEYRNSQLNKDDLNNHFLNRIVNFFGVKKQQNYAGVDLSDDADGDGD
;
A
#
# COMPACT_ATOMS: atom_id res chain seq x y z
N MET A 1 -27.97 -20.82 -14.54
CA MET A 1 -27.24 -21.86 -15.29
C MET A 1 -26.88 -21.32 -16.67
N ASP A 2 -27.87 -20.82 -17.41
CA ASP A 2 -27.71 -20.22 -18.75
C ASP A 2 -26.62 -19.14 -18.84
N ALA A 3 -26.52 -18.28 -17.83
CA ALA A 3 -25.50 -17.23 -17.74
C ALA A 3 -24.06 -17.76 -17.70
N VAL A 4 -23.85 -18.95 -17.14
CA VAL A 4 -22.53 -19.57 -17.05
C VAL A 4 -22.22 -20.26 -18.38
N LEU A 5 -23.19 -20.98 -18.94
CA LEU A 5 -23.05 -21.66 -20.23
C LEU A 5 -22.92 -20.72 -21.44
N SER A 6 -23.30 -19.44 -21.30
CA SER A 6 -23.12 -18.43 -22.34
C SER A 6 -21.68 -17.91 -22.46
N VAL A 7 -20.79 -18.26 -21.53
CA VAL A 7 -19.37 -17.88 -21.57
C VAL A 7 -18.57 -18.91 -22.36
N ASN A 8 -17.92 -18.47 -23.45
CA ASN A 8 -17.28 -19.37 -24.43
C ASN A 8 -16.11 -20.22 -23.89
N GLY A 9 -15.49 -19.86 -22.77
CA GLY A 9 -14.36 -20.61 -22.17
C GLY A 9 -14.72 -21.57 -21.04
N ILE A 10 -16.01 -21.81 -20.80
CA ILE A 10 -16.47 -22.75 -19.78
C ILE A 10 -16.69 -24.12 -20.42
N VAL A 11 -16.19 -25.15 -19.74
CA VAL A 11 -16.27 -26.54 -20.20
C VAL A 11 -17.74 -26.97 -20.24
N LYS A 12 -18.28 -27.14 -21.44
CA LYS A 12 -19.71 -27.48 -21.65
C LYS A 12 -20.05 -28.94 -21.35
N SER A 13 -19.04 -29.81 -21.26
CA SER A 13 -19.22 -31.23 -20.93
C SER A 13 -19.33 -31.50 -19.42
N ALA A 14 -18.99 -30.52 -18.58
CA ALA A 14 -19.16 -30.58 -17.13
C ALA A 14 -20.21 -29.53 -16.74
N ASP A 15 -21.42 -29.97 -16.40
CA ASP A 15 -22.51 -29.06 -16.11
C ASP A 15 -22.18 -28.17 -14.90
N PRO A 16 -22.26 -26.83 -15.05
CA PRO A 16 -22.00 -25.94 -13.94
C PRO A 16 -23.06 -26.16 -12.86
N THR A 17 -22.61 -26.38 -11.64
CA THR A 17 -23.48 -26.59 -10.49
C THR A 17 -23.72 -25.27 -9.79
N ILE A 18 -24.98 -24.93 -9.54
CA ILE A 18 -25.34 -23.71 -8.81
C ILE A 18 -26.01 -24.11 -7.50
N ARG A 19 -25.48 -23.64 -6.39
CA ARG A 19 -26.17 -23.67 -5.09
C ARG A 19 -26.75 -22.30 -4.82
N PHE A 20 -27.97 -22.30 -4.29
CA PHE A 20 -28.70 -21.11 -3.94
C PHE A 20 -29.06 -21.20 -2.46
N GLU A 21 -28.72 -20.15 -1.73
CA GLU A 21 -29.06 -19.99 -0.32
C GLU A 21 -29.74 -18.63 -0.15
N LEU A 22 -30.92 -18.62 0.48
CA LEU A 22 -31.62 -17.39 0.82
C LEU A 22 -31.49 -17.17 2.32
N ASN A 23 -30.97 -16.01 2.71
CA ASN A 23 -31.00 -15.56 4.09
C ASN A 23 -31.86 -14.30 4.22
N GLU A 24 -32.01 -13.78 5.44
CA GLU A 24 -32.87 -12.62 5.74
C GLU A 24 -32.49 -11.33 4.98
N TRP A 25 -31.25 -11.24 4.49
CA TRP A 25 -30.67 -10.02 3.94
C TRP A 25 -30.21 -10.16 2.48
N ALA A 26 -30.08 -11.39 1.97
CA ALA A 26 -29.52 -11.66 0.66
C ALA A 26 -29.93 -13.02 0.10
N ALA A 27 -30.02 -13.06 -1.23
CA ALA A 27 -29.93 -14.28 -2.02
C ALA A 27 -28.45 -14.52 -2.39
N VAL A 28 -27.87 -15.60 -1.87
CA VAL A 28 -26.49 -16.01 -2.11
C VAL A 28 -26.47 -17.12 -3.17
N PHE A 29 -25.71 -16.92 -4.23
CA PHE A 29 -25.49 -17.91 -5.28
C PHE A 29 -24.04 -18.37 -5.25
N ILE A 30 -23.83 -19.67 -5.10
CA ILE A 30 -22.51 -20.31 -5.21
C ILE A 30 -22.48 -21.04 -6.55
N ILE A 31 -21.57 -20.62 -7.43
CA ILE A 31 -21.48 -21.13 -8.80
C ILE A 31 -20.19 -21.94 -8.94
N PHE A 32 -20.34 -23.21 -9.28
CA PHE A 32 -19.24 -24.11 -9.62
C PHE A 32 -19.23 -24.30 -11.14
N TYR A 33 -18.07 -24.09 -11.78
CA TYR A 33 -17.87 -24.31 -13.21
C TYR A 33 -16.43 -24.77 -13.46
N CYS A 34 -16.22 -25.47 -14.57
CA CYS A 34 -14.91 -25.94 -14.99
C CYS A 34 -14.38 -25.07 -16.13
N LEU A 35 -13.06 -24.93 -16.19
CA LEU A 35 -12.33 -24.22 -17.24
C LEU A 35 -11.37 -25.20 -17.93
N ASP A 36 -11.23 -25.07 -19.25
CA ASP A 36 -10.24 -25.85 -20.03
C ASP A 36 -8.82 -25.33 -19.78
N ASP A 37 -8.68 -24.02 -19.54
CA ASP A 37 -7.43 -23.33 -19.24
C ASP A 37 -7.56 -22.57 -17.91
N TYR A 38 -6.81 -23.02 -16.91
CA TYR A 38 -6.84 -22.46 -15.56
C TYR A 38 -6.09 -21.13 -15.46
N ASP A 39 -5.16 -20.82 -16.37
CA ASP A 39 -4.38 -19.58 -16.36
C ASP A 39 -5.27 -18.37 -16.67
N LEU A 40 -6.35 -18.59 -17.44
CA LEU A 40 -7.35 -17.59 -17.79
C LEU A 40 -8.49 -17.45 -16.75
N LYS A 41 -8.36 -18.06 -15.56
CA LYS A 41 -9.44 -18.10 -14.54
C LYS A 41 -9.98 -16.71 -14.18
N PHE A 42 -9.14 -15.69 -14.12
CA PHE A 42 -9.57 -14.34 -13.75
C PHE A 42 -10.38 -13.67 -14.85
N TYR A 43 -10.00 -13.86 -16.12
CA TYR A 43 -10.72 -13.34 -17.27
C TYR A 43 -12.12 -13.97 -17.37
N TYR A 44 -12.20 -15.30 -17.29
CA TYR A 44 -13.49 -16.00 -17.38
C TYR A 44 -14.36 -15.78 -16.14
N ARG A 45 -13.77 -15.62 -14.95
CA ARG A 45 -14.52 -15.24 -13.74
C ARG A 45 -15.25 -13.91 -13.91
N SER A 46 -14.60 -12.89 -14.47
CA SER A 46 -15.23 -11.60 -14.74
C SER A 46 -16.38 -11.72 -15.74
N GLN A 47 -16.19 -12.51 -16.81
CA GLN A 47 -17.23 -12.76 -17.80
C GLN A 47 -18.44 -13.52 -17.23
N VAL A 48 -18.21 -14.51 -16.36
CA VAL A 48 -19.27 -15.22 -15.65
C VAL A 48 -20.11 -14.27 -14.80
N TYR A 49 -19.46 -13.40 -14.01
CA TYR A 49 -20.18 -12.44 -13.19
C TYR A 49 -21.01 -11.46 -14.01
N GLU A 50 -20.45 -10.94 -15.11
CA GLU A 50 -21.15 -10.04 -16.03
C GLU A 50 -22.39 -10.72 -16.64
N GLN A 51 -22.26 -11.96 -17.13
CA GLN A 51 -23.38 -12.70 -17.69
C GLN A 51 -24.43 -13.04 -16.62
N CYS A 52 -24.02 -13.45 -15.42
CA CYS A 52 -24.94 -13.68 -14.30
C CYS A 52 -25.76 -12.44 -13.99
N TRP A 53 -25.10 -11.28 -13.93
CA TRP A 53 -25.74 -10.00 -13.69
C TRP A 53 -26.74 -9.62 -14.80
N ILE A 54 -26.36 -9.74 -16.07
CA ILE A 54 -27.24 -9.46 -17.21
C ILE A 54 -28.48 -10.35 -17.19
N HIS A 55 -28.31 -11.65 -16.93
CA HIS A 55 -29.42 -12.59 -16.87
C HIS A 55 -30.36 -12.32 -15.69
N LEU A 56 -29.82 -12.01 -14.51
CA LEU A 56 -30.63 -11.63 -13.34
C LEU A 56 -31.43 -10.34 -13.61
N CYS A 57 -30.80 -9.33 -14.21
CA CYS A 57 -31.50 -8.11 -14.61
C CYS A 57 -32.61 -8.39 -15.65
N ARG A 58 -32.36 -9.25 -16.64
CA ARG A 58 -33.38 -9.62 -17.63
C ARG A 58 -34.52 -10.43 -17.03
N SER A 59 -34.27 -11.21 -15.98
CA SER A 59 -35.31 -11.96 -15.25
C SER A 59 -36.07 -11.13 -14.22
N GLY A 60 -35.86 -9.81 -14.18
CA GLY A 60 -36.52 -8.90 -13.23
C GLY A 60 -35.89 -8.86 -11.84
N VAL A 61 -34.83 -9.65 -11.59
CA VAL A 61 -34.05 -9.57 -10.35
C VAL A 61 -33.15 -8.35 -10.46
N ARG A 62 -33.52 -7.29 -9.76
CA ARG A 62 -32.64 -6.15 -9.51
C ARG A 62 -31.88 -6.41 -8.21
N PRO A 63 -30.71 -5.81 -8.00
CA PRO A 63 -30.17 -5.69 -6.65
C PRO A 63 -31.29 -5.13 -5.79
N ALA A 64 -31.40 -5.62 -4.57
CA ALA A 64 -32.08 -4.85 -3.56
C ALA A 64 -31.38 -3.48 -3.55
N VAL A 65 -32.04 -2.45 -4.09
CA VAL A 65 -31.68 -1.08 -3.77
C VAL A 65 -31.86 -1.06 -2.27
N GLN A 66 -30.75 -0.93 -1.55
CA GLN A 66 -30.77 -0.85 -0.10
C GLN A 66 -31.90 0.09 0.28
N ARG A 67 -32.87 -0.41 1.06
CA ARG A 67 -33.87 0.46 1.69
C ARG A 67 -33.02 1.50 2.42
N GLN A 68 -32.99 2.73 1.92
CA GLN A 68 -32.37 3.83 2.65
C GLN A 68 -33.23 4.02 3.90
N GLU A 69 -32.89 3.32 4.97
CA GLU A 69 -32.88 4.01 6.24
C GLU A 69 -31.93 5.19 6.01
N LEU A 70 -32.50 6.39 5.89
CA LEU A 70 -31.76 7.62 6.05
C LEU A 70 -31.20 7.60 7.47
N TYR A 71 -30.06 6.95 7.64
CA TYR A 71 -29.11 7.34 8.65
C TYR A 71 -28.68 8.75 8.23
N LEU A 72 -29.36 9.75 8.77
CA LEU A 72 -28.75 11.06 8.96
C LEU A 72 -27.52 10.80 9.81
N TYR A 73 -26.41 10.53 9.13
CA TYR A 73 -25.11 10.40 9.73
C TYR A 73 -24.74 11.79 10.24
N ASN A 74 -25.13 12.08 11.47
CA ASN A 74 -24.63 13.25 12.17
C ASN A 74 -23.17 12.97 12.53
N GLY A 75 -22.26 13.36 11.64
CA GLY A 75 -20.85 13.55 11.97
C GLY A 75 -19.88 12.61 11.27
N LEU A 76 -19.60 12.87 9.99
CA LEU A 76 -18.31 13.40 9.53
C LEU A 76 -18.68 14.32 8.37
N GLU A 77 -18.12 15.51 8.31
CA GLU A 77 -18.35 16.45 7.20
C GLU A 77 -18.20 15.72 5.86
N GLU A 78 -19.08 15.98 4.90
CA GLU A 78 -18.88 15.54 3.51
C GLU A 78 -17.52 16.07 3.06
N ARG A 79 -16.45 15.26 3.17
CA ARG A 79 -15.17 15.62 2.58
C ARG A 79 -15.42 15.73 1.09
N SER A 80 -15.28 16.94 0.55
CA SER A 80 -15.37 17.12 -0.89
C SER A 80 -14.29 16.26 -1.57
N ILE A 81 -14.49 15.87 -2.83
CA ILE A 81 -13.46 15.17 -3.62
C ILE A 81 -12.15 15.97 -3.61
N GLU A 82 -12.25 17.30 -3.56
CA GLU A 82 -11.12 18.23 -3.41
C GLU A 82 -10.36 17.99 -2.09
N ASP A 83 -11.09 17.80 -0.98
CA ASP A 83 -10.50 17.61 0.36
C ASP A 83 -9.78 16.26 0.49
N ALA A 84 -10.33 15.19 -0.09
CA ALA A 84 -9.66 13.88 -0.11
C ALA A 84 -8.34 13.88 -0.90
N ARG A 85 -8.20 14.80 -1.86
CA ARG A 85 -7.01 14.96 -2.72
C ARG A 85 -5.96 15.90 -2.13
N ARG A 86 -6.25 16.56 -1.00
CA ARG A 86 -5.30 17.46 -0.35
C ARG A 86 -4.13 16.67 0.24
N PRO A 87 -2.89 17.21 0.18
CA PRO A 87 -1.73 16.52 0.72
C PRO A 87 -1.89 16.21 2.22
N ILE A 88 -2.46 17.14 3.00
CA ILE A 88 -2.68 16.96 4.45
C ILE A 88 -3.60 15.77 4.77
N THR A 89 -4.60 15.51 3.92
CA THR A 89 -5.51 14.38 4.10
C THR A 89 -4.77 13.06 3.91
N LEU A 90 -3.92 12.97 2.88
CA LEU A 90 -3.12 11.78 2.61
C LEU A 90 -2.07 11.52 3.70
N LEU A 91 -1.44 12.57 4.22
CA LEU A 91 -0.49 12.45 5.35
C LEU A 91 -1.17 11.87 6.62
N ASN A 92 -2.47 12.11 6.81
CA ASN A 92 -3.21 11.59 7.95
C ASN A 92 -3.61 10.12 7.81
N GLU A 93 -3.59 9.57 6.60
CA GLU A 93 -4.02 8.19 6.31
C GLU A 93 -2.84 7.22 6.23
N ILE A 94 -1.60 7.71 6.23
CA ILE A 94 -0.39 6.92 6.06
C ILE A 94 0.30 6.69 7.41
N ASP A 95 0.46 5.41 7.81
CA ASP A 95 1.00 5.11 9.14
C ASP A 95 2.42 5.64 9.37
N LEU A 96 3.23 5.75 8.30
CA LEU A 96 4.58 6.34 8.39
C LEU A 96 4.55 7.76 8.97
N PHE A 97 3.49 8.53 8.70
CA PHE A 97 3.36 9.92 9.14
C PHE A 97 2.51 10.09 10.40
N MET A 98 1.99 9.02 10.99
CA MET A 98 1.21 9.09 12.24
C MET A 98 2.02 9.63 13.43
N TYR A 99 3.34 9.58 13.35
CA TYR A 99 4.25 10.07 14.39
C TYR A 99 4.59 11.55 14.26
N LEU A 100 4.20 12.19 13.16
CA LEU A 100 4.29 13.64 12.99
C LEU A 100 3.16 14.30 13.79
N THR A 101 3.45 15.42 14.44
CA THR A 101 2.40 16.26 15.03
C THR A 101 1.57 16.92 13.92
N GLU A 102 0.37 17.40 14.25
CA GLU A 102 -0.46 18.09 13.26
C GLU A 102 0.24 19.30 12.63
N ASP A 103 0.96 20.10 13.41
CA ASP A 103 1.76 21.22 12.91
C ASP A 103 2.85 20.77 11.91
N MET A 104 3.50 19.63 12.19
CA MET A 104 4.51 19.05 11.30
C MET A 104 3.91 18.54 10.00
N LYS A 105 2.73 17.92 10.06
CA LYS A 105 2.01 17.46 8.87
C LYS A 105 1.53 18.64 8.04
N GLU A 106 1.04 19.70 8.67
CA GLU A 106 0.62 20.92 7.99
C GLU A 106 1.81 21.56 7.26
N GLU A 107 2.94 21.71 7.94
CA GLU A 107 4.18 22.22 7.32
C GLU A 107 4.64 21.33 6.15
N LEU A 108 4.65 20.01 6.34
CA LEU A 108 5.05 19.07 5.30
C LEU A 108 4.10 19.09 4.10
N SER A 109 2.79 19.21 4.35
CA SER A 109 1.76 19.23 3.30
C SER A 109 1.95 20.39 2.32
N GLN A 110 2.48 21.52 2.80
CA GLN A 110 2.75 22.71 1.99
C GLN A 110 4.03 22.58 1.16
N ARG A 111 4.90 21.62 1.49
CA ARG A 111 6.15 21.34 0.80
C ARG A 111 6.03 20.18 -0.20
N MET A 112 4.90 19.47 -0.21
CA MET A 112 4.66 18.34 -1.14
C MET A 112 4.48 18.81 -2.58
N HIS A 113 5.12 18.11 -3.52
CA HIS A 113 5.08 18.46 -4.95
C HIS A 113 4.15 17.52 -5.71
N LEU A 114 3.17 18.05 -6.46
CA LEU A 114 2.28 17.21 -7.27
C LEU A 114 2.92 16.89 -8.63
N HIS A 115 3.05 15.60 -8.92
CA HIS A 115 3.51 15.07 -10.19
C HIS A 115 2.38 14.36 -10.93
N HIS A 116 2.44 14.44 -12.26
CA HIS A 116 1.53 13.77 -13.16
C HIS A 116 2.34 12.88 -14.11
N PHE A 117 1.98 11.60 -14.16
CA PHE A 117 2.60 10.59 -15.01
C PHE A 117 1.54 9.92 -15.88
N MET A 118 1.90 9.70 -17.14
CA MET A 118 1.09 8.93 -18.07
C MET A 118 1.24 7.43 -17.80
N ALA A 119 0.36 6.60 -18.37
CA ALA A 119 0.47 5.15 -18.23
C ALA A 119 1.77 4.62 -18.89
N ASN A 120 2.44 3.69 -18.22
CA ASN A 120 3.73 3.09 -18.58
C ASN A 120 4.95 4.03 -18.46
N ASP A 121 4.80 5.18 -17.81
CA ASP A 121 5.94 6.01 -17.43
C ASP A 121 6.76 5.31 -16.35
N ILE A 122 8.09 5.42 -16.47
CA ILE A 122 9.03 4.97 -15.45
C ILE A 122 9.22 6.13 -14.47
N VAL A 123 8.79 5.93 -13.22
CA VAL A 123 8.97 6.93 -12.15
C VAL A 123 10.44 6.92 -11.71
N PHE A 124 10.99 5.75 -11.44
CA PHE A 124 12.43 5.50 -11.22
C PHE A 124 12.74 4.02 -11.42
N LYS A 125 14.03 3.69 -11.53
CA LYS A 125 14.53 2.31 -11.69
C LYS A 125 15.23 1.83 -10.43
N GLN A 126 15.24 0.51 -10.28
CA GLN A 126 16.04 -0.14 -9.24
C GLN A 126 17.52 0.20 -9.41
N GLY A 127 18.18 0.52 -8.30
CA GLY A 127 19.57 0.95 -8.24
C GLY A 127 19.78 2.44 -8.55
N ASP A 128 18.74 3.18 -8.97
CA ASP A 128 18.86 4.64 -9.08
C ASP A 128 19.11 5.23 -7.70
N GLU A 129 19.97 6.24 -7.63
CA GLU A 129 20.06 7.09 -6.45
C GLU A 129 18.76 7.88 -6.30
N GLY A 130 18.29 8.05 -5.06
CA GLY A 130 17.08 8.80 -4.79
C GLY A 130 17.04 9.28 -3.35
N ASP A 131 16.37 10.41 -3.14
CA ASP A 131 16.22 11.04 -1.83
C ASP A 131 14.80 11.52 -1.59
N SER A 132 13.82 10.89 -2.28
CA SER A 132 12.41 11.28 -2.23
C SER A 132 11.48 10.09 -2.04
N LEU A 133 10.29 10.35 -1.50
CA LEU A 133 9.19 9.41 -1.38
C LEU A 133 8.00 9.93 -2.18
N PHE A 134 7.20 9.00 -2.72
CA PHE A 134 5.97 9.31 -3.44
C PHE A 134 4.76 8.74 -2.74
N ILE A 135 3.67 9.51 -2.73
CA ILE A 135 2.34 9.11 -2.25
C ILE A 135 1.37 9.13 -3.43
N ILE A 136 0.68 8.01 -3.67
CA ILE A 136 -0.27 7.89 -4.78
C ILE A 136 -1.56 8.58 -4.40
N ARG A 137 -1.86 9.70 -5.06
CA ARG A 137 -3.14 10.40 -4.94
C ARG A 137 -4.21 9.69 -5.77
N GLU A 138 -3.87 9.31 -6.99
CA GLU A 138 -4.78 8.67 -7.95
C GLU A 138 -3.99 7.84 -8.96
N GLY A 139 -4.55 6.73 -9.42
CA GLY A 139 -3.90 5.83 -10.37
C GLY A 139 -3.32 4.57 -9.73
N VAL A 140 -2.57 3.81 -10.53
CA VAL A 140 -1.96 2.53 -10.14
C VAL A 140 -0.55 2.44 -10.70
N VAL A 141 0.38 1.99 -9.87
CA VAL A 141 1.76 1.68 -10.27
C VAL A 141 2.10 0.22 -10.03
N GLY A 142 3.02 -0.32 -10.82
CA GLY A 142 3.63 -1.64 -10.62
C GLY A 142 5.02 -1.49 -10.02
N VAL A 143 5.35 -2.38 -9.09
CA VAL A 143 6.67 -2.53 -8.46
C VAL A 143 7.40 -3.66 -9.15
N TRP A 144 8.59 -3.37 -9.70
CA TRP A 144 9.36 -4.32 -10.49
C TRP A 144 10.75 -4.53 -9.91
N ILE A 145 11.13 -5.79 -9.73
CA ILE A 145 12.47 -6.17 -9.27
C ILE A 145 13.20 -6.87 -10.41
N LYS A 146 14.43 -6.43 -10.66
CA LYS A 146 15.36 -7.09 -11.57
C LYS A 146 16.10 -8.19 -10.81
N MET A 147 15.96 -9.42 -11.28
CA MET A 147 16.62 -10.61 -10.74
C MET A 147 18.07 -10.68 -11.24
N GLU A 148 18.91 -11.45 -10.55
CA GLU A 148 20.30 -11.71 -10.98
C GLU A 148 20.39 -12.34 -12.39
N SER A 149 19.35 -13.08 -12.80
CA SER A 149 19.25 -13.64 -14.17
C SER A 149 19.17 -12.57 -15.27
N GLY A 150 18.88 -11.32 -14.90
CA GLY A 150 18.65 -10.20 -15.81
C GLY A 150 17.17 -9.94 -16.12
N ASP A 151 16.27 -10.84 -15.74
CA ASP A 151 14.82 -10.70 -15.93
C ASP A 151 14.22 -9.72 -14.92
N ALA A 152 13.16 -9.00 -15.32
CA ALA A 152 12.39 -8.15 -14.42
C ALA A 152 11.01 -8.76 -14.16
N ILE A 153 10.63 -8.85 -12.88
CA ILE A 153 9.34 -9.39 -12.44
C ILE A 153 8.52 -8.31 -11.73
N GLU A 154 7.22 -8.24 -12.02
CA GLU A 154 6.27 -7.40 -11.29
C GLU A 154 5.92 -8.10 -9.98
N VAL A 155 6.38 -7.56 -8.85
CA VAL A 155 6.20 -8.18 -7.53
C VAL A 155 4.98 -7.65 -6.78
N ALA A 156 4.54 -6.43 -7.09
CA ALA A 156 3.40 -5.82 -6.44
C ALA A 156 2.75 -4.74 -7.33
N ARG A 157 1.53 -4.34 -6.97
CA ARG A 157 0.85 -3.16 -7.51
C ARG A 157 0.35 -2.30 -6.36
N LEU A 158 0.55 -0.99 -6.48
CA LEU A 158 0.18 -0.01 -5.47
C LEU A 158 -0.84 0.97 -6.09
N GLY A 159 -1.86 1.35 -5.31
CA GLY A 159 -2.93 2.25 -5.74
C GLY A 159 -3.04 3.49 -4.85
N ALA A 160 -4.09 4.29 -5.04
CA ALA A 160 -4.35 5.49 -4.24
C ALA A 160 -4.26 5.21 -2.72
N GLY A 161 -3.64 6.13 -1.98
CA GLY A 161 -3.35 6.02 -0.55
C GLY A 161 -2.07 5.22 -0.22
N SER A 162 -1.54 4.45 -1.17
CA SER A 162 -0.24 3.78 -1.01
C SER A 162 0.91 4.77 -1.23
N PHE A 163 2.08 4.44 -0.70
CA PHE A 163 3.31 5.21 -0.89
C PHE A 163 4.50 4.27 -1.13
N PHE A 164 5.60 4.82 -1.64
CA PHE A 164 6.83 4.08 -1.92
C PHE A 164 8.06 5.02 -1.95
N GLY A 165 9.25 4.42 -1.86
CA GLY A 165 10.51 5.16 -1.90
C GLY A 165 10.95 5.69 -0.53
N GLU A 166 10.27 5.26 0.53
CA GLU A 166 10.56 5.58 1.92
C GLU A 166 11.98 5.17 2.33
N MET A 167 12.49 4.05 1.83
CA MET A 167 13.86 3.62 2.12
C MET A 167 14.87 4.64 1.60
N ALA A 168 14.75 5.04 0.34
CA ALA A 168 15.63 6.05 -0.25
C ALA A 168 15.53 7.41 0.47
N LEU A 169 14.32 7.87 0.82
CA LEU A 169 14.14 9.11 1.58
C LEU A 169 14.74 9.03 2.99
N LEU A 170 14.55 7.91 3.70
CA LEU A 170 14.87 7.82 5.13
C LEU A 170 16.29 7.33 5.39
N THR A 171 16.81 6.42 4.57
CA THR A 171 18.12 5.78 4.77
C THR A 171 19.18 6.29 3.80
N GLY A 172 18.77 6.95 2.70
CA GLY A 172 19.65 7.35 1.63
C GLY A 172 20.14 6.19 0.76
N GLU A 173 19.51 5.02 0.85
CA GLU A 173 19.86 3.88 0.02
C GLU A 173 19.33 4.02 -1.42
N PRO A 174 20.01 3.39 -2.41
CA PRO A 174 19.48 3.31 -3.76
C PRO A 174 18.08 2.68 -3.81
N ARG A 175 17.31 2.99 -4.84
CA ARG A 175 15.97 2.44 -5.06
C ARG A 175 16.03 0.90 -5.09
N THR A 176 15.30 0.24 -4.21
CA THR A 176 15.29 -1.24 -4.11
C THR A 176 14.49 -1.91 -5.22
N ALA A 177 13.59 -1.18 -5.88
CA ALA A 177 12.77 -1.65 -6.98
C ALA A 177 12.56 -0.53 -8.02
N SER A 178 12.11 -0.90 -9.21
CA SER A 178 11.64 0.04 -10.23
C SER A 178 10.15 0.29 -10.07
N ILE A 179 9.70 1.52 -10.31
CA ILE A 179 8.29 1.87 -10.29
C ILE A 179 7.86 2.32 -11.68
N ILE A 180 6.82 1.67 -12.20
CA ILE A 180 6.27 1.94 -13.53
C ILE A 180 4.76 2.14 -13.39
N THR A 181 4.22 3.23 -13.90
CA THR A 181 2.77 3.47 -13.87
C THR A 181 2.02 2.48 -14.75
N LYS A 182 0.85 2.03 -14.30
CA LYS A 182 -0.05 1.14 -15.08
C LYS A 182 -1.22 1.92 -15.67
N THR A 183 -1.56 3.05 -15.06
CA THR A 183 -2.58 4.01 -15.52
C THR A 183 -2.00 5.41 -15.49
N GLU A 184 -2.73 6.39 -16.03
CA GLU A 184 -2.51 7.80 -15.68
C GLU A 184 -2.52 7.92 -14.14
N THR A 185 -1.49 8.57 -13.58
CA THR A 185 -1.22 8.55 -12.14
C THR A 185 -0.80 9.93 -11.65
N PHE A 186 -1.44 10.39 -10.58
CA PHE A 186 -1.09 11.60 -9.85
C PHE A 186 -0.45 11.22 -8.51
N MET A 187 0.72 11.76 -8.23
CA MET A 187 1.51 11.44 -7.04
C MET A 187 2.01 12.71 -6.38
N TYR A 188 2.03 12.75 -5.06
CA TYR A 188 2.79 13.75 -4.33
C TYR A 188 4.20 13.24 -4.05
N GLU A 189 5.22 14.01 -4.39
CA GLU A 189 6.61 13.78 -4.01
C GLU A 189 6.94 14.57 -2.73
N ILE A 190 7.67 13.92 -1.83
CA ILE A 190 8.32 14.51 -0.66
C ILE A 190 9.81 14.26 -0.83
N THR A 191 10.58 15.31 -1.04
CA THR A 191 12.04 15.21 -1.13
C THR A 191 12.70 15.27 0.24
N LYS A 192 13.96 14.89 0.31
CA LYS A 192 14.80 15.07 1.50
C LYS A 192 14.81 16.52 1.98
N THR A 193 14.88 17.48 1.06
CA THR A 193 14.88 18.91 1.40
C THR A 193 13.55 19.37 2.00
N ASP A 194 12.44 18.71 1.63
CA ASP A 194 11.13 18.99 2.21
C ASP A 194 10.99 18.39 3.61
N PHE A 195 11.57 17.20 3.82
CA PHE A 195 11.43 16.43 5.06
C PHE A 195 12.48 16.78 6.13
N ALA A 196 13.67 17.24 5.75
CA ALA A 196 14.77 17.55 6.67
C ALA A 196 14.38 18.52 7.80
N PRO A 197 13.67 19.65 7.54
CA PRO A 197 13.26 20.57 8.61
C PRO A 197 12.32 19.93 9.64
N ILE A 198 11.48 18.99 9.20
CA ILE A 198 10.54 18.26 10.08
C ILE A 198 11.32 17.31 11.01
N ILE A 199 12.38 16.69 10.51
CA ILE A 199 13.21 15.77 11.29
C ILE A 199 14.16 16.54 12.23
N GLU A 200 14.74 17.65 11.77
CA GLU A 200 15.61 18.50 12.58
C GLU A 200 14.88 19.14 13.77
N SER A 201 13.60 19.48 13.60
CA SER A 201 12.78 20.08 14.65
C SER A 201 12.36 19.09 15.76
N SER A 202 12.44 17.77 15.52
CA SER A 202 12.15 16.75 16.53
C SER A 202 12.99 15.47 16.36
N PRO A 203 14.11 15.36 17.09
CA PRO A 203 14.93 14.13 17.10
C PRO A 203 14.16 12.88 17.56
N LYS A 204 13.10 13.03 18.37
CA LYS A 204 12.21 11.93 18.78
C LYS A 204 11.41 11.38 17.60
N THR A 205 11.09 12.21 16.60
CA THR A 205 10.36 11.78 15.40
C THR A 205 11.23 10.83 14.56
N ALA A 206 12.52 11.13 14.40
CA ALA A 206 13.48 10.22 13.76
C ALA A 206 13.52 8.84 14.44
N GLN A 207 13.42 8.82 15.78
CA GLN A 207 13.42 7.57 16.54
C GLN A 207 12.23 6.67 16.22
N LYS A 208 11.03 7.27 16.18
CA LYS A 208 9.80 6.55 15.88
C LYS A 208 9.74 6.06 14.43
N LEU A 209 10.19 6.88 13.48
CA LEU A 209 10.26 6.50 12.07
C LEU A 209 11.18 5.29 11.83
N SER A 210 12.34 5.25 12.49
CA SER A 210 13.24 4.09 12.40
C SER A 210 12.61 2.81 12.92
N HIS A 211 11.87 2.90 14.04
CA HIS A 211 11.16 1.77 14.59
C HIS A 211 10.14 1.21 13.59
N GLU A 212 9.36 2.09 12.96
CA GLU A 212 8.41 1.70 11.92
C GLU A 212 9.06 1.05 10.70
N LEU A 213 10.17 1.60 10.19
CA LEU A 213 10.90 0.97 9.09
C LEU A 213 11.39 -0.43 9.47
N THR A 214 11.81 -0.61 10.72
CA THR A 214 12.23 -1.92 11.21
C THR A 214 11.07 -2.91 11.20
N GLN A 215 9.89 -2.53 11.70
CA GLN A 215 8.71 -3.41 11.69
C GLN A 215 8.24 -3.71 10.26
N ARG A 216 8.26 -2.73 9.37
CA ARG A 216 7.84 -2.88 7.96
C ARG A 216 8.79 -3.76 7.17
N ASN A 217 10.11 -3.63 7.36
CA ASN A 217 11.09 -4.52 6.73
C ASN A 217 10.95 -5.96 7.25
N LEU A 218 10.70 -6.15 8.55
CA LEU A 218 10.48 -7.49 9.12
C LEU A 218 9.21 -8.16 8.61
N ASN A 219 8.17 -7.37 8.28
CA ASN A 219 6.90 -7.88 7.75
C ASN A 219 6.89 -8.04 6.22
N SER A 220 7.87 -7.49 5.51
CA SER A 220 7.95 -7.57 4.04
C SER A 220 8.75 -8.80 3.61
N GLU A 221 8.06 -9.87 3.21
CA GLU A 221 8.63 -11.16 2.72
C GLU A 221 9.47 -11.07 1.41
N PHE A 222 9.85 -9.87 0.97
CA PHE A 222 10.66 -9.68 -0.23
C PHE A 222 11.92 -8.91 0.10
N LEU A 223 12.97 -9.63 0.51
CA LEU A 223 14.41 -9.35 0.33
C LEU A 223 15.21 -10.47 1.08
N GLU A 224 14.97 -11.74 0.74
CA GLU A 224 15.49 -12.89 1.50
C GLU A 224 17.02 -13.14 1.38
N ASP A 225 17.74 -12.49 0.46
CA ASP A 225 19.13 -12.87 0.16
C ASP A 225 20.22 -12.07 0.90
N GLU A 226 20.03 -10.79 1.24
CA GLU A 226 21.04 -10.03 2.01
C GLU A 226 20.93 -10.25 3.54
N TYR A 227 19.72 -10.47 4.06
CA TYR A 227 19.48 -10.53 5.50
C TYR A 227 19.87 -11.85 6.15
N ARG A 228 19.82 -12.97 5.41
CA ARG A 228 20.16 -14.29 5.97
C ARG A 228 21.63 -14.41 6.37
N ASN A 229 22.50 -13.55 5.83
CA ASN A 229 23.94 -13.57 6.08
C ASN A 229 24.39 -12.73 7.28
N SER A 230 23.54 -11.84 7.81
CA SER A 230 23.83 -11.08 9.02
C SER A 230 22.83 -11.42 10.13
N GLN A 231 23.25 -12.22 11.11
CA GLN A 231 22.52 -12.42 12.37
C GLN A 231 22.48 -11.08 13.16
N LEU A 232 21.65 -10.14 12.73
CA LEU A 232 21.43 -8.88 13.44
C LEU A 232 20.12 -8.99 14.21
N ASN A 233 20.16 -8.69 15.51
CA ASN A 233 18.97 -8.64 16.36
C ASN A 233 18.07 -7.46 15.92
N LYS A 234 16.78 -7.49 16.25
CA LYS A 234 15.81 -6.41 15.97
C LYS A 234 16.30 -5.04 16.46
N ASP A 235 16.98 -5.02 17.60
CA ASP A 235 17.57 -3.81 18.17
C ASP A 235 18.75 -3.29 17.33
N ASP A 236 19.57 -4.18 16.76
CA ASP A 236 20.67 -3.80 15.88
C ASP A 236 20.13 -3.21 14.57
N LEU A 237 19.05 -3.79 14.04
CA LEU A 237 18.39 -3.32 12.82
C LEU A 237 17.74 -1.94 13.02
N ASN A 238 17.05 -1.75 14.15
CA ASN A 238 16.51 -0.44 14.49
C ASN A 238 17.63 0.60 14.68
N ASN A 239 18.71 0.25 15.39
CA ASN A 239 19.85 1.15 15.56
C ASN A 239 20.56 1.47 14.23
N HIS A 240 20.58 0.53 13.29
CA HIS A 240 21.10 0.73 11.94
C HIS A 240 20.28 1.77 11.17
N PHE A 241 18.95 1.62 11.13
CA PHE A 241 18.05 2.59 10.50
C PHE A 241 18.12 3.97 11.17
N LEU A 242 18.18 4.03 12.51
CA LEU A 242 18.34 5.29 13.26
C LEU A 242 19.59 6.04 12.84
N ASN A 243 20.74 5.36 12.85
CA ASN A 243 22.01 5.98 12.50
C ASN A 243 21.98 6.49 11.06
N ARG A 244 21.34 5.77 10.14
CA ARG A 244 21.19 6.23 8.76
C ARG A 244 20.29 7.44 8.63
N ILE A 245 19.11 7.46 9.25
CA ILE A 245 18.22 8.62 9.24
C ILE A 245 18.97 9.85 9.78
N VAL A 246 19.64 9.72 10.92
CA VAL A 246 20.39 10.82 11.55
C VAL A 246 21.52 11.30 10.64
N ASN A 247 22.30 10.39 10.04
CA ASN A 247 23.40 10.75 9.15
C ASN A 247 22.92 11.36 7.83
N PHE A 248 21.85 10.80 7.26
CA PHE A 248 21.31 11.24 5.98
C PHE A 248 20.73 12.65 6.09
N PHE A 249 19.95 12.93 7.13
CA PHE A 249 19.40 14.26 7.39
C PHE A 249 20.37 15.22 8.09
N GLY A 250 21.58 14.80 8.44
CA GLY A 250 22.58 15.68 9.06
C GLY A 250 22.20 16.18 10.46
N VAL A 251 21.32 15.46 11.16
CA VAL A 251 20.84 15.85 12.50
C VAL A 251 22.02 15.74 13.47
N LYS A 252 22.37 16.84 14.15
CA LYS A 252 23.43 16.83 15.16
C LYS A 252 23.06 15.84 16.27
N LYS A 253 23.92 14.83 16.52
CA LYS A 253 23.85 13.96 17.72
C LYS A 253 23.92 14.85 18.97
N GLN A 254 22.79 15.34 19.46
CA GLN A 254 22.71 15.81 20.84
C GLN A 254 22.84 14.58 21.74
N GLN A 255 23.61 14.73 22.82
CA GLN A 255 24.21 13.73 23.71
C GLN A 255 23.28 12.71 24.42
N ASN A 256 22.07 12.42 23.93
CA ASN A 256 21.09 11.56 24.61
C ASN A 256 20.90 10.16 23.98
N TYR A 257 21.80 9.70 23.11
CA TYR A 257 21.70 8.35 22.50
C TYR A 257 22.41 7.24 23.27
N ALA A 258 22.95 7.51 24.46
CA ALA A 258 23.60 6.52 25.31
C ALA A 258 22.96 6.53 26.70
N GLY A 259 21.95 5.68 26.92
CA GLY A 259 21.41 5.48 28.27
C GLY A 259 19.91 5.28 28.40
N VAL A 260 19.27 4.55 27.48
CA VAL A 260 17.98 3.92 27.79
C VAL A 260 18.19 2.43 27.65
N ASP A 261 18.38 1.80 28.80
CA ASP A 261 18.40 0.35 28.95
C ASP A 261 17.00 -0.16 28.56
N LEU A 262 16.93 -1.06 27.59
CA LEU A 262 15.68 -1.67 27.09
C LEU A 262 15.43 -3.06 27.69
N SER A 263 16.13 -3.41 28.78
CA SER A 263 15.82 -4.58 29.59
C SER A 263 14.94 -4.21 30.78
N ASP A 264 13.68 -3.89 30.55
CA ASP A 264 12.64 -3.95 31.58
C ASP A 264 11.28 -4.00 30.89
N ASP A 265 10.92 -5.20 30.45
CA ASP A 265 9.52 -5.67 30.30
C ASP A 265 9.60 -7.17 29.98
N ALA A 266 10.07 -7.95 30.95
CA ALA A 266 9.91 -9.39 30.97
C ALA A 266 9.24 -9.79 32.30
N ASP A 267 8.01 -10.28 32.16
CA ASP A 267 7.36 -11.25 33.03
C ASP A 267 7.18 -10.90 34.51
N GLY A 268 6.08 -10.21 34.79
CA GLY A 268 5.42 -10.21 36.09
C GLY A 268 4.09 -10.97 36.02
N ASP A 269 4.13 -12.29 35.79
CA ASP A 269 3.01 -13.19 36.08
C ASP A 269 3.48 -14.22 37.13
N GLY A 270 3.03 -14.01 38.37
CA GLY A 270 3.33 -14.85 39.51
C GLY A 270 2.60 -14.39 40.75
N ASP A 271 1.30 -14.70 40.82
CA ASP A 271 0.64 -15.32 41.99
C ASP A 271 -0.82 -15.72 41.65
#